data_AF-A0A4V4HE62-F1
#
_entry.id   AF-A0A4V4HE62-F1
#
_cell.length_a   1.000
_cell.length_b   1.000
_cell.length_c   1.000
_cell.angle_alpha   90.00
_cell.angle_beta   90.00
_cell.angle_gamma   90.00
#
_symmetry.space_group_name_H-M   'P 1'
#
loop_
_entity.id
_entity.type
_entity.pdbx_description
1 polymer ?
#
loop_
_entity_poly.entity_id
_entity_poly.type
_entity_poly.pdbx_seq_one_letter_code
_entity_poly.pdbx_strand_id
1 'polypeptide(L)'
;MLQKHPVYWFDDADTILHPKSSEDGNDVLFKVHPSRLTAYSPTIMSRLQAQTLSDYPKQADLETDLSSCKYVVLDGDRVADGKDLIVLLDHIYGHHTLSPAESDFQRIASLLRISSPDQLDFPELHEQTKTCFISLFPKNADQVATFQCDYAQEAAALALEYDIQTAIKPLLYHLVAQSNLDSFPIHVKKELADKIASRGNTLMENLATYFTPVIFTPPPTSHMACTDVIADKWMEFVITPVLADSGLCHPIESLEMLKGIDWVKEGICEDCVKDKRDEWTAEQSAVWDKMDDWLG
;
A
#
# COMPACT_ATOMS: atom_id res chain seq x y z
N MET A 1 -18.79 27.94 -2.52
CA MET A 1 -20.14 28.00 -1.93
C MET A 1 -20.28 26.86 -0.94
N LEU A 2 -20.80 27.09 0.27
CA LEU A 2 -20.99 26.02 1.24
C LEU A 2 -22.20 25.15 0.84
N GLN A 3 -22.04 23.83 0.83
CA GLN A 3 -23.11 22.88 0.48
C GLN A 3 -23.32 21.87 1.60
N LYS A 4 -24.57 21.48 1.85
CA LYS A 4 -24.90 20.40 2.80
C LYS A 4 -24.63 19.04 2.15
N HIS A 5 -23.94 18.14 2.84
CA HIS A 5 -23.74 16.78 2.33
C HIS A 5 -25.09 16.05 2.22
N PRO A 6 -25.41 15.35 1.11
CA PRO A 6 -26.74 14.75 0.90
C PRO A 6 -27.07 13.59 1.83
N VAL A 7 -26.06 12.83 2.28
CA VAL A 7 -26.22 11.66 3.16
C VAL A 7 -25.97 12.03 4.64
N TYR A 8 -24.78 12.55 4.93
CA TYR A 8 -24.34 12.97 6.26
C TYR A 8 -24.82 14.37 6.67
N TRP A 9 -26.14 14.55 6.68
CA TRP A 9 -26.79 15.73 7.22
C TRP A 9 -27.99 15.34 8.07
N PHE A 10 -27.73 14.99 9.33
CA PHE A 10 -28.78 14.51 10.22
C PHE A 10 -29.53 15.67 10.89
N ASP A 11 -30.86 15.65 10.86
CA ASP A 11 -31.68 16.72 11.44
C ASP A 11 -31.52 16.82 12.96
N ASP A 12 -31.32 15.68 13.63
CA ASP A 12 -31.14 15.53 15.08
C ASP A 12 -29.70 15.67 15.58
N ALA A 13 -28.73 15.78 14.67
CA ALA A 13 -27.35 16.05 15.03
C ALA A 13 -27.16 17.51 15.51
N ASP A 14 -26.13 17.74 16.32
CA ASP A 14 -25.82 19.05 16.92
C ASP A 14 -24.39 19.52 16.61
N THR A 15 -23.67 18.86 15.71
CA THR A 15 -22.29 19.18 15.35
C THR A 15 -22.11 19.22 13.83
N ILE A 16 -21.44 20.26 13.34
CA ILE A 16 -21.10 20.46 11.94
C ILE A 16 -19.60 20.30 11.77
N LEU A 17 -19.19 19.41 10.87
CA LEU A 17 -17.81 19.28 10.42
C LEU A 17 -17.66 20.01 9.09
N HIS A 18 -16.60 20.82 9.01
CA HIS A 18 -16.22 21.56 7.82
C HIS A 18 -14.80 21.16 7.41
N PRO A 19 -14.64 20.17 6.52
CA PRO A 19 -13.37 19.93 5.84
C PRO A 19 -13.09 21.11 4.92
N LYS A 20 -12.05 21.89 5.22
CA LYS A 20 -11.68 23.03 4.39
C LYS A 20 -10.97 22.52 3.15
N SER A 21 -11.62 22.57 1.99
CA SER A 21 -10.97 22.17 0.73
C SER A 21 -10.07 23.29 0.22
N SER A 22 -8.88 22.94 -0.24
CA SER A 22 -7.90 23.91 -0.75
C SER A 22 -8.13 24.32 -2.21
N GLU A 23 -8.89 23.56 -3.01
CA GLU A 23 -8.81 23.65 -4.48
C GLU A 23 -10.05 24.21 -5.19
N ASP A 24 -11.28 23.90 -4.75
CA ASP A 24 -12.48 24.16 -5.57
C ASP A 24 -13.45 25.21 -5.00
N GLY A 25 -13.17 25.76 -3.81
CA GLY A 25 -14.01 26.77 -3.16
C GLY A 25 -15.45 26.32 -2.85
N ASN A 26 -15.79 25.05 -3.06
CA ASN A 26 -17.07 24.42 -2.75
C ASN A 26 -16.89 23.44 -1.58
N ASP A 27 -16.92 23.99 -0.38
CA ASP A 27 -16.82 23.18 0.83
C ASP A 27 -18.15 22.49 1.11
N VAL A 28 -18.07 21.19 1.36
CA VAL A 28 -19.21 20.36 1.77
C VAL A 28 -19.21 20.25 3.28
N LEU A 29 -20.35 20.56 3.90
CA LEU A 29 -20.57 20.53 5.34
C LEU A 29 -21.31 19.24 5.73
N PHE A 30 -20.91 18.68 6.87
CA PHE A 30 -21.44 17.43 7.40
C PHE A 30 -22.08 17.70 8.75
N LYS A 31 -23.34 17.33 8.95
CA LYS A 31 -24.04 17.49 10.23
C LYS A 31 -24.18 16.12 10.90
N VAL A 32 -23.47 15.90 12.02
CA VAL A 32 -23.20 14.59 12.61
C VAL A 32 -23.33 14.57 14.14
N HIS A 33 -23.51 13.37 14.71
CA HIS A 33 -23.58 13.15 16.14
C HIS A 33 -22.18 13.14 16.78
N PRO A 34 -21.83 14.10 17.66
CA PRO A 34 -20.51 14.19 18.26
C PRO A 34 -20.22 13.01 19.19
N SER A 35 -21.24 12.41 19.80
CA SER A 35 -21.09 11.22 20.65
C SER A 35 -20.48 10.02 19.90
N ARG A 36 -20.70 9.94 18.58
CA ARG A 36 -20.12 8.89 17.72
C ARG A 36 -18.65 9.14 17.38
N LEU A 37 -18.19 10.38 17.44
CA LEU A 37 -16.83 10.77 17.09
C LEU A 37 -15.94 10.89 18.33
N THR A 38 -16.42 11.61 19.34
CA THR A 38 -15.68 11.92 20.58
C THR A 38 -15.38 10.69 21.44
N ALA A 39 -16.19 9.63 21.31
CA ALA A 39 -15.92 8.37 22.00
C ALA A 39 -14.62 7.70 21.53
N TYR A 40 -14.17 8.00 20.31
CA TYR A 40 -13.05 7.31 19.65
C TYR A 40 -11.93 8.24 19.18
N SER A 41 -12.14 9.57 19.25
CA SER A 41 -11.17 10.57 18.81
C SER A 41 -10.90 11.64 19.87
N PRO A 42 -9.70 11.62 20.50
CA PRO A 42 -9.26 12.66 21.43
C PRO A 42 -9.15 14.04 20.76
N THR A 43 -8.68 14.08 19.50
CA THR A 43 -8.54 15.32 18.74
C THR A 43 -9.89 16.00 18.49
N ILE A 44 -10.90 15.25 18.05
CA ILE A 44 -12.25 15.80 17.85
C ILE A 44 -12.84 16.25 19.19
N MET A 45 -12.65 15.47 20.25
CA MET A 45 -13.10 15.87 21.60
C MET A 45 -12.50 17.21 22.03
N SER A 46 -11.19 17.41 21.84
CA SER A 46 -10.49 18.66 22.16
C SER A 46 -11.00 19.83 21.30
N ARG A 47 -11.12 19.65 19.99
CA ARG A 47 -11.62 20.70 19.06
C ARG A 47 -13.05 21.13 19.39
N LEU A 48 -13.92 20.19 19.75
CA LEU A 48 -15.30 20.47 20.16
C LEU A 48 -15.42 21.24 21.48
N GLN A 49 -14.41 21.16 22.35
CA GLN A 49 -14.37 21.93 23.60
C GLN A 49 -13.80 23.34 23.38
N ALA A 50 -12.91 23.52 22.40
CA ALA A 50 -12.22 24.76 22.15
C ALA A 50 -12.99 25.76 21.26
N GLN A 51 -13.85 25.29 20.35
CA GLN A 51 -14.51 26.16 19.37
C GLN A 51 -15.95 26.50 19.76
N THR A 52 -16.21 27.80 19.96
CA THR A 52 -17.55 28.38 20.08
C THR A 52 -17.88 29.12 18.77
N LEU A 53 -19.14 29.04 18.33
CA LEU A 53 -19.70 29.62 17.09
C LEU A 53 -19.35 31.10 16.79
N SER A 54 -18.79 31.85 17.76
CA SER A 54 -18.53 33.29 17.64
C SER A 54 -17.48 33.66 16.58
N ASP A 55 -16.67 32.71 16.13
CA ASP A 55 -15.47 32.99 15.33
C ASP A 55 -15.67 32.80 13.80
N TYR A 56 -16.89 32.52 13.33
CA TYR A 56 -17.13 32.12 11.94
C TYR A 56 -17.82 33.17 11.04
N PRO A 57 -17.47 33.25 9.73
CA PRO A 57 -18.08 34.17 8.79
C PRO A 57 -19.58 33.93 8.65
N LYS A 58 -20.34 34.97 9.03
CA LYS A 58 -21.80 35.08 8.87
C LYS A 58 -22.17 35.06 7.39
N GLN A 59 -22.39 33.89 6.81
CA GLN A 59 -23.15 33.76 5.57
C GLN A 59 -24.64 33.65 5.92
N ALA A 60 -25.41 34.68 5.53
CA ALA A 60 -26.80 34.90 5.90
C ALA A 60 -27.76 33.72 5.57
N ASP A 61 -27.41 32.85 4.63
CA ASP A 61 -28.27 31.75 4.16
C ASP A 61 -28.23 30.50 5.05
N LEU A 62 -27.29 30.41 6.00
CA LEU A 62 -27.16 29.27 6.92
C LEU A 62 -27.62 29.61 8.35
N GLU A 63 -28.05 30.84 8.63
CA GLU A 63 -28.18 31.34 10.01
C GLU A 63 -29.36 30.79 10.82
N THR A 64 -30.43 30.30 10.18
CA THR A 64 -31.66 29.92 10.91
C THR A 64 -31.65 28.52 11.52
N ASP A 65 -30.91 27.57 10.94
CA ASP A 65 -30.81 26.17 11.45
C ASP A 65 -29.53 25.89 12.25
N LEU A 66 -28.49 26.71 12.11
CA LEU A 66 -27.16 26.41 12.66
C LEU A 66 -26.89 27.01 14.04
N SER A 67 -27.76 27.88 14.55
CA SER A 67 -27.49 28.66 15.78
C SER A 67 -27.31 27.80 17.04
N SER A 68 -27.76 26.55 17.05
CA SER A 68 -27.59 25.61 18.18
C SER A 68 -26.50 24.56 17.97
N CYS A 69 -25.89 24.49 16.78
CA CYS A 69 -24.93 23.44 16.47
C CYS A 69 -23.48 23.85 16.80
N LYS A 70 -22.67 22.93 17.32
CA LYS A 70 -21.22 23.11 17.41
C LYS A 70 -20.64 23.10 16.00
N TYR A 71 -19.71 24.00 15.72
CA TYR A 71 -19.05 24.08 14.42
C TYR A 71 -17.58 23.73 14.59
N VAL A 72 -17.11 22.73 13.85
CA VAL A 72 -15.72 22.28 13.88
C VAL A 72 -15.12 22.40 12.49
N VAL A 73 -14.11 23.27 12.38
CA VAL A 73 -13.28 23.31 11.18
C VAL A 73 -12.23 22.21 11.27
N LEU A 74 -12.18 21.41 10.23
CA LEU A 74 -11.07 20.50 10.00
C LEU A 74 -10.10 21.28 9.11
N ASP A 75 -9.21 22.06 9.74
CA ASP A 75 -8.10 22.72 9.09
C ASP A 75 -6.76 22.02 9.41
N GLY A 76 -5.89 22.04 8.42
CA GLY A 76 -4.55 21.46 8.47
C GLY A 76 -4.07 21.12 7.06
N ASP A 77 -2.76 21.31 6.82
CA ASP A 77 -2.09 21.05 5.53
C ASP A 77 -2.18 19.58 5.06
N ARG A 78 -2.77 18.72 5.88
CA ARG A 78 -2.96 17.30 5.66
C ARG A 78 -4.41 16.85 5.84
N VAL A 79 -5.35 17.76 6.12
CA VAL A 79 -6.73 17.39 6.41
C VAL A 79 -7.30 16.56 5.28
N ALA A 80 -7.72 15.35 5.65
CA ALA A 80 -8.51 14.43 4.86
C ALA A 80 -9.45 15.18 3.89
N ASP A 81 -9.28 14.91 2.60
CA ASP A 81 -10.25 15.28 1.56
C ASP A 81 -11.66 14.92 2.09
N GLY A 82 -12.68 15.67 1.71
CA GLY A 82 -14.07 15.36 2.06
C GLY A 82 -14.42 13.90 1.73
N LYS A 83 -13.75 13.29 0.75
CA LYS A 83 -13.83 11.85 0.43
C LYS A 83 -13.36 10.93 1.56
N ASP A 84 -12.21 11.21 2.17
CA ASP A 84 -11.68 10.43 3.29
C ASP A 84 -12.62 10.55 4.51
N LEU A 85 -13.23 11.74 4.71
CA LEU A 85 -14.23 11.96 5.76
C LEU A 85 -15.52 11.15 5.52
N ILE A 86 -16.00 11.09 4.27
CA ILE A 86 -17.14 10.24 3.91
C ILE A 86 -16.87 8.78 4.26
N VAL A 87 -15.69 8.26 3.92
CA VAL A 87 -15.30 6.87 4.21
C VAL A 87 -15.27 6.60 5.71
N LEU A 88 -14.73 7.54 6.51
CA LEU A 88 -14.75 7.44 7.97
C LEU A 88 -16.18 7.42 8.52
N LEU A 89 -17.06 8.32 8.04
CA LEU A 89 -18.44 8.37 8.48
C LEU A 89 -19.20 7.10 8.09
N ASP A 90 -18.99 6.55 6.89
CA ASP A 90 -19.53 5.25 6.49
C ASP A 90 -19.16 4.15 7.50
N HIS A 91 -17.91 4.17 7.98
CA HIS A 91 -17.44 3.20 8.95
C HIS A 91 -18.09 3.39 10.33
N ILE A 92 -18.07 4.62 10.85
CA ILE A 92 -18.57 4.96 12.20
C ILE A 92 -20.09 4.73 12.32
N TYR A 93 -20.85 5.02 11.27
CA TYR A 93 -22.29 4.78 11.23
C TYR A 93 -22.66 3.32 10.87
N GLY A 94 -21.66 2.45 10.71
CA GLY A 94 -21.87 1.01 10.52
C GLY A 94 -22.40 0.63 9.13
N HIS A 95 -22.23 1.50 8.14
CA HIS A 95 -22.60 1.19 6.75
C HIS A 95 -21.62 0.19 6.13
N HIS A 96 -20.35 0.23 6.54
CA HIS A 96 -19.31 -0.64 6.01
C HIS A 96 -18.28 -1.02 7.08
N THR A 97 -18.12 -2.32 7.31
CA THR A 97 -17.09 -2.88 8.20
C THR A 97 -15.75 -2.94 7.50
N LEU A 98 -14.68 -2.66 8.25
CA LEU A 98 -13.31 -2.82 7.76
C LEU A 98 -12.97 -4.32 7.72
N SER A 99 -12.63 -4.84 6.55
CA SER A 99 -12.28 -6.24 6.35
C SER A 99 -11.29 -6.38 5.19
N PRO A 100 -10.18 -7.12 5.34
CA PRO A 100 -9.22 -7.34 4.25
C PRO A 100 -9.81 -7.97 3.00
N ALA A 101 -10.85 -8.80 3.15
CA ALA A 101 -11.45 -9.55 2.05
C ALA A 101 -12.50 -8.73 1.26
N GLU A 102 -13.06 -7.69 1.87
CA GLU A 102 -14.22 -6.96 1.34
C GLU A 102 -13.93 -5.48 1.09
N SER A 103 -12.96 -4.91 1.80
CA SER A 103 -12.58 -3.51 1.63
C SER A 103 -11.57 -3.38 0.50
N ASP A 104 -11.88 -2.53 -0.48
CA ASP A 104 -10.91 -2.14 -1.48
C ASP A 104 -9.75 -1.31 -0.87
N PHE A 105 -8.65 -1.21 -1.62
CA PHE A 105 -7.48 -0.47 -1.19
C PHE A 105 -7.78 1.00 -0.91
N GLN A 106 -8.61 1.65 -1.73
CA GLN A 106 -8.91 3.08 -1.60
C GLN A 106 -9.61 3.39 -0.28
N ARG A 107 -10.56 2.54 0.13
CA ARG A 107 -11.21 2.62 1.44
C ARG A 107 -10.20 2.48 2.59
N ILE A 108 -9.31 1.49 2.51
CA ILE A 108 -8.28 1.26 3.53
C ILE A 108 -7.32 2.46 3.59
N ALA A 109 -6.88 2.97 2.45
CA ALA A 109 -6.01 4.14 2.34
C ALA A 109 -6.67 5.39 2.94
N SER A 110 -7.94 5.66 2.61
CA SER A 110 -8.72 6.75 3.18
C SER A 110 -8.83 6.65 4.70
N LEU A 111 -9.18 5.47 5.23
CA LEU A 111 -9.26 5.24 6.67
C LEU A 111 -7.90 5.43 7.33
N LEU A 112 -6.83 4.91 6.74
CA LEU A 112 -5.47 4.99 7.28
C LEU A 112 -5.02 6.45 7.41
N ARG A 113 -5.29 7.26 6.37
CA ARG A 113 -5.00 8.70 6.37
C ARG A 113 -5.77 9.41 7.47
N ILE A 114 -7.11 9.37 7.42
CA ILE A 114 -7.95 10.19 8.29
C ILE A 114 -7.91 9.78 9.77
N SER A 115 -7.71 8.49 10.06
CA SER A 115 -7.63 8.00 11.43
C SER A 115 -6.28 8.26 12.10
N SER A 116 -5.28 8.71 11.35
CA SER A 116 -3.91 8.89 11.86
C SER A 116 -3.80 9.95 12.97
N PRO A 117 -2.76 9.88 13.82
CA PRO A 117 -2.55 10.85 14.91
C PRO A 117 -2.40 12.30 14.44
N ASP A 118 -1.84 12.49 13.24
CA ASP A 118 -1.66 13.82 12.62
C ASP A 118 -2.96 14.38 12.01
N GLN A 119 -4.05 13.61 12.05
CA GLN A 119 -5.33 13.91 11.43
C GLN A 119 -6.44 14.02 12.47
N LEU A 120 -7.44 13.13 12.40
CA LEU A 120 -8.52 13.11 13.37
C LEU A 120 -8.20 12.22 14.57
N ASP A 121 -7.06 11.54 14.59
CA ASP A 121 -6.58 10.74 15.71
C ASP A 121 -7.65 9.78 16.24
N PHE A 122 -7.89 8.69 15.51
CA PHE A 122 -8.72 7.57 15.94
C PHE A 122 -7.80 6.35 16.16
N PRO A 123 -7.13 6.22 17.32
CA PRO A 123 -6.02 5.27 17.49
C PRO A 123 -6.42 3.82 17.25
N GLU A 124 -7.55 3.38 17.82
CA GLU A 124 -8.03 2.01 17.65
C GLU A 124 -8.35 1.68 16.19
N LEU A 125 -9.02 2.59 15.49
CA LEU A 125 -9.33 2.45 14.07
C LEU A 125 -8.06 2.50 13.21
N HIS A 126 -7.09 3.34 13.57
CA HIS A 126 -5.83 3.44 12.85
C HIS A 126 -5.03 2.15 12.93
N GLU A 127 -4.92 1.54 14.11
CA GLU A 127 -4.23 0.26 14.28
C GLU A 127 -4.97 -0.91 13.59
N GLN A 128 -6.31 -0.92 13.62
CA GLN A 128 -7.11 -1.87 12.85
C GLN A 128 -6.88 -1.70 11.34
N THR A 129 -6.83 -0.46 10.87
CA THR A 129 -6.61 -0.14 9.45
C THR A 129 -5.19 -0.50 9.03
N LYS A 130 -4.17 -0.26 9.85
CA LYS A 130 -2.80 -0.76 9.62
C LYS A 130 -2.76 -2.27 9.49
N THR A 131 -3.43 -2.99 10.39
CA THR A 131 -3.50 -4.45 10.33
C THR A 131 -4.15 -4.93 9.03
N CYS A 132 -5.25 -4.30 8.64
CA CYS A 132 -5.94 -4.57 7.37
C CYS A 132 -5.02 -4.29 6.17
N PHE A 133 -4.38 -3.11 6.16
CA PHE A 133 -3.44 -2.69 5.13
C PHE A 133 -2.28 -3.70 4.97
N ILE A 134 -1.62 -4.10 6.06
CA ILE A 134 -0.53 -5.10 6.04
C ILE A 134 -1.01 -6.42 5.41
N SER A 135 -2.24 -6.82 5.68
CA SER A 135 -2.77 -8.09 5.17
C SER A 135 -3.04 -8.11 3.67
N LEU A 136 -2.99 -6.96 2.99
CA LEU A 136 -3.08 -6.87 1.53
C LEU A 136 -1.80 -7.34 0.83
N PHE A 137 -0.68 -7.41 1.54
CA PHE A 137 0.63 -7.61 0.92
C PHE A 137 1.22 -9.01 1.21
N PRO A 138 2.00 -9.56 0.25
CA PRO A 138 2.71 -10.82 0.40
C PRO A 138 3.61 -10.84 1.64
N LYS A 139 3.69 -11.99 2.29
CA LYS A 139 4.55 -12.21 3.47
C LYS A 139 5.78 -13.05 3.17
N ASN A 140 5.82 -13.71 2.02
CA ASN A 140 6.86 -14.65 1.64
C ASN A 140 7.10 -14.64 0.13
N ALA A 141 8.17 -15.31 -0.29
CA ALA A 141 8.62 -15.39 -1.67
C ALA A 141 7.55 -16.00 -2.60
N ASP A 142 6.88 -17.08 -2.18
CA ASP A 142 5.87 -17.75 -3.00
C ASP A 142 4.68 -16.82 -3.31
N GLN A 143 4.24 -16.04 -2.33
CA GLN A 143 3.15 -15.07 -2.52
C GLN A 143 3.58 -13.90 -3.41
N VAL A 144 4.81 -13.41 -3.27
CA VAL A 144 5.27 -12.25 -4.05
C VAL A 144 5.45 -12.59 -5.53
N ALA A 145 5.82 -13.83 -5.86
CA ALA A 145 6.00 -14.30 -7.25
C ALA A 145 4.75 -14.12 -8.13
N THR A 146 3.57 -14.08 -7.52
CA THR A 146 2.28 -13.96 -8.23
C THR A 146 1.54 -12.66 -7.89
N PHE A 147 2.18 -11.80 -7.09
CA PHE A 147 1.55 -10.60 -6.58
C PHE A 147 1.45 -9.49 -7.63
N GLN A 148 0.26 -8.92 -7.75
CA GLN A 148 -0.04 -7.80 -8.64
C GLN A 148 -0.68 -6.68 -7.84
N CYS A 149 -0.22 -5.45 -8.03
CA CYS A 149 -0.63 -4.31 -7.21
C CYS A 149 -0.67 -3.01 -8.01
N ASP A 150 -1.84 -2.68 -8.55
CA ASP A 150 -2.05 -1.46 -9.35
C ASP A 150 -1.85 -0.16 -8.55
N TYR A 151 -1.80 -0.27 -7.23
CA TYR A 151 -1.68 0.85 -6.29
C TYR A 151 -0.37 0.81 -5.50
N ALA A 152 0.65 0.08 -5.96
CA ALA A 152 1.90 -0.14 -5.22
C ALA A 152 2.62 1.15 -4.83
N GLN A 153 2.57 2.19 -5.68
CA GLN A 153 3.22 3.47 -5.42
C GLN A 153 2.54 4.25 -4.29
N GLU A 154 1.22 4.35 -4.32
CA GLU A 154 0.43 4.99 -3.25
C GLU A 154 0.57 4.17 -1.96
N ALA A 155 0.48 2.85 -2.03
CA ALA A 155 0.68 1.98 -0.88
C ALA A 155 2.08 2.14 -0.26
N ALA A 156 3.14 2.20 -1.06
CA ALA A 156 4.51 2.38 -0.57
C ALA A 156 4.66 3.74 0.13
N ALA A 157 4.04 4.79 -0.42
CA ALA A 157 4.03 6.11 0.19
C ALA A 157 3.31 6.10 1.54
N LEU A 158 2.12 5.50 1.62
CA LEU A 158 1.37 5.36 2.87
C LEU A 158 2.12 4.52 3.91
N ALA A 159 2.76 3.43 3.47
CA ALA A 159 3.54 2.58 4.35
C ALA A 159 4.75 3.33 4.93
N LEU A 160 5.44 4.17 4.15
CA LEU A 160 6.53 5.00 4.68
C LEU A 160 6.00 6.14 5.57
N GLU A 161 4.90 6.77 5.17
CA GLU A 161 4.31 7.89 5.91
C GLU A 161 3.84 7.47 7.31
N TYR A 162 3.27 6.26 7.43
CA TYR A 162 2.71 5.73 8.67
C TYR A 162 3.57 4.65 9.34
N ASP A 163 4.84 4.54 8.94
CA ASP A 163 5.85 3.63 9.51
C ASP A 163 5.43 2.14 9.53
N ILE A 164 4.81 1.68 8.44
CA ILE A 164 4.34 0.30 8.25
C ILE A 164 5.43 -0.52 7.56
N GLN A 165 6.54 -0.77 8.27
CA GLN A 165 7.75 -1.39 7.71
C GLN A 165 7.49 -2.77 7.09
N THR A 166 6.57 -3.56 7.64
CA THR A 166 6.23 -4.90 7.14
C THR A 166 5.65 -4.90 5.72
N ALA A 167 5.03 -3.80 5.29
CA ALA A 167 4.49 -3.66 3.93
C ALA A 167 5.54 -3.15 2.92
N ILE A 168 6.62 -2.52 3.39
CA ILE A 168 7.59 -1.85 2.52
C ILE A 168 8.33 -2.83 1.62
N LYS A 169 8.80 -3.95 2.17
CA LYS A 169 9.56 -4.96 1.42
C LYS A 169 8.80 -5.51 0.20
N PRO A 170 7.58 -6.08 0.32
CA PRO A 170 6.83 -6.56 -0.84
C PRO A 170 6.51 -5.44 -1.84
N LEU A 171 6.21 -4.23 -1.35
CA LEU A 171 5.89 -3.09 -2.21
C LEU A 171 7.11 -2.60 -3.01
N LEU A 172 8.26 -2.44 -2.37
CA LEU A 172 9.49 -2.05 -3.04
C LEU A 172 9.95 -3.11 -4.05
N TYR A 173 9.86 -4.39 -3.68
CA TYR A 173 10.16 -5.47 -4.60
C TYR A 173 9.29 -5.39 -5.86
N HIS A 174 7.97 -5.26 -5.69
CA HIS A 174 7.03 -5.16 -6.80
C HIS A 174 7.33 -3.91 -7.68
N LEU A 175 7.61 -2.76 -7.08
CA LEU A 175 7.94 -1.53 -7.83
C LEU A 175 9.22 -1.66 -8.64
N VAL A 176 10.26 -2.29 -8.07
CA VAL A 176 11.51 -2.59 -8.77
C VAL A 176 11.27 -3.58 -9.91
N ALA A 177 10.49 -4.63 -9.66
CA ALA A 177 10.18 -5.63 -10.66
C ALA A 177 9.39 -5.07 -11.85
N GLN A 178 8.55 -4.06 -11.64
CA GLN A 178 7.80 -3.39 -12.70
C GLN A 178 8.55 -2.20 -13.33
N SER A 179 9.80 -1.93 -12.91
CA SER A 179 10.56 -0.74 -13.33
C SER A 179 9.80 0.58 -13.14
N ASN A 180 8.92 0.65 -12.13
CA ASN A 180 7.95 1.74 -11.97
C ASN A 180 8.34 2.70 -10.85
N LEU A 181 9.60 3.16 -10.86
CA LEU A 181 10.17 4.06 -9.85
C LEU A 181 10.14 5.55 -10.27
N ASP A 182 9.84 5.85 -11.53
CA ASP A 182 9.99 7.21 -12.09
C ASP A 182 8.68 8.01 -12.16
N SER A 183 7.52 7.40 -11.90
CA SER A 183 6.21 8.03 -12.12
C SER A 183 5.25 7.81 -10.97
N PHE A 184 5.33 8.61 -9.92
CA PHE A 184 4.39 8.55 -8.79
C PHE A 184 3.11 9.35 -9.06
N PRO A 185 1.96 8.96 -8.47
CA PRO A 185 0.75 9.76 -8.53
C PRO A 185 0.96 11.17 -7.96
N ILE A 186 0.29 12.16 -8.54
CA ILE A 186 0.44 13.59 -8.18
C ILE A 186 0.19 13.86 -6.70
N HIS A 187 -0.68 13.07 -6.05
CA HIS A 187 -1.01 13.22 -4.64
C HIS A 187 0.06 12.66 -3.68
N VAL A 188 1.03 11.89 -4.18
CA VAL A 188 2.14 11.38 -3.35
C VAL A 188 3.13 12.51 -3.12
N LYS A 189 3.48 12.76 -1.85
CA LYS A 189 4.48 13.78 -1.48
C LYS A 189 5.81 13.48 -2.16
N LYS A 190 6.40 14.48 -2.82
CA LYS A 190 7.68 14.35 -3.52
C LYS A 190 8.78 13.75 -2.64
N GLU A 191 8.86 14.18 -1.37
CA GLU A 191 9.85 13.65 -0.42
C GLU A 191 9.70 12.15 -0.17
N LEU A 192 8.48 11.61 -0.19
CA LEU A 192 8.22 10.18 -0.07
C LEU A 192 8.56 9.47 -1.37
N ALA A 193 8.15 10.01 -2.53
CA ALA A 193 8.51 9.48 -3.84
C ALA A 193 10.04 9.36 -4.01
N ASP A 194 10.79 10.41 -3.66
CA ASP A 194 12.26 10.43 -3.72
C ASP A 194 12.88 9.36 -2.79
N LYS A 195 12.33 9.18 -1.59
CA LYS A 195 12.76 8.11 -0.66
C LYS A 195 12.48 6.71 -1.20
N ILE A 196 11.30 6.49 -1.78
CA ILE A 196 10.91 5.20 -2.39
C ILE A 196 11.83 4.90 -3.56
N ALA A 197 12.02 5.86 -4.47
CA ALA A 197 12.90 5.71 -5.62
C ALA A 197 14.35 5.41 -5.19
N SER A 198 14.87 6.12 -4.18
CA SER A 198 16.21 5.85 -3.64
C SER A 198 16.33 4.43 -3.08
N ARG A 199 15.38 3.97 -2.26
CA ARG A 199 15.40 2.61 -1.70
C ARG A 199 15.21 1.55 -2.78
N GLY A 200 14.33 1.81 -3.74
CA GLY A 200 14.07 0.93 -4.89
C GLY A 200 15.31 0.75 -5.76
N ASN A 201 16.04 1.82 -6.07
CA ASN A 201 17.28 1.75 -6.84
C ASN A 201 18.36 0.93 -6.12
N THR A 202 18.55 1.15 -4.81
CA THR A 202 19.47 0.33 -4.01
C THR A 202 19.06 -1.14 -3.99
N LEU A 203 17.77 -1.43 -3.84
CA LEU A 203 17.25 -2.80 -3.90
C LEU A 203 17.50 -3.43 -5.27
N MET A 204 17.23 -2.72 -6.36
CA MET A 204 17.47 -3.15 -7.73
C MET A 204 18.93 -3.52 -7.98
N GLU A 205 19.87 -2.67 -7.55
CA GLU A 205 21.31 -2.93 -7.66
C GLU A 205 21.73 -4.19 -6.89
N ASN A 206 21.23 -4.36 -5.67
CA ASN A 206 21.52 -5.54 -4.84
C ASN A 206 20.93 -6.82 -5.44
N LEU A 207 19.69 -6.77 -5.94
CA LEU A 207 19.04 -7.91 -6.61
C LEU A 207 19.83 -8.32 -7.86
N ALA A 208 20.14 -7.37 -8.74
CA ALA A 208 20.89 -7.64 -9.95
C ALA A 208 22.29 -8.22 -9.63
N THR A 209 22.99 -7.64 -8.64
CA THR A 209 24.30 -8.12 -8.20
C THR A 209 24.25 -9.54 -7.66
N TYR A 210 23.25 -9.84 -6.83
CA TYR A 210 23.09 -11.15 -6.21
C TYR A 210 22.68 -12.22 -7.21
N PHE A 211 21.75 -11.89 -8.12
CA PHE A 211 21.11 -12.87 -8.98
C PHE A 211 21.85 -13.11 -10.31
N THR A 212 22.66 -12.16 -10.76
CA THR A 212 23.48 -12.30 -11.98
C THR A 212 24.29 -13.62 -11.98
N PRO A 213 25.07 -13.96 -10.93
CA PRO A 213 25.81 -15.23 -10.89
C PRO A 213 24.90 -16.47 -10.99
N VAL A 214 23.69 -16.42 -10.41
CA VAL A 214 22.72 -17.51 -10.43
C VAL A 214 22.20 -17.75 -11.85
N ILE A 215 21.93 -16.69 -12.60
CA ILE A 215 21.44 -16.78 -13.98
C ILE A 215 22.54 -17.10 -14.98
N PHE A 216 23.76 -16.61 -14.82
CA PHE A 216 24.82 -16.83 -15.81
C PHE A 216 25.65 -18.09 -15.57
N THR A 217 25.35 -18.86 -14.52
CA THR A 217 26.04 -20.11 -14.21
C THR A 217 25.02 -21.26 -14.20
N PRO A 218 25.01 -22.13 -15.23
CA PRO A 218 24.16 -23.31 -15.23
C PRO A 218 24.41 -24.16 -13.97
N PRO A 219 23.38 -24.50 -13.17
CA PRO A 219 23.58 -25.24 -11.95
C PRO A 219 23.90 -26.71 -12.24
N PRO A 220 24.85 -27.33 -11.51
CA PRO A 220 25.12 -28.76 -11.66
C PRO A 220 23.98 -29.59 -11.07
N THR A 221 23.73 -30.78 -11.60
CA THR A 221 22.81 -31.76 -11.02
C THR A 221 23.57 -32.96 -10.43
N SER A 222 22.86 -33.82 -9.70
CA SER A 222 23.40 -35.09 -9.16
C SER A 222 23.87 -36.07 -10.24
N HIS A 223 23.39 -35.96 -11.48
CA HIS A 223 23.76 -36.82 -12.60
C HIS A 223 24.45 -36.02 -13.71
N MET A 224 25.68 -36.38 -14.09
CA MET A 224 26.45 -35.64 -15.11
C MET A 224 25.72 -35.47 -16.44
N ALA A 225 25.02 -36.52 -16.91
CA ALA A 225 24.22 -36.44 -18.14
C ALA A 225 23.08 -35.40 -18.05
N CYS A 226 22.46 -35.25 -16.88
CA CYS A 226 21.45 -34.21 -16.65
C CYS A 226 22.08 -32.82 -16.59
N THR A 227 23.27 -32.69 -16.01
CA THR A 227 24.04 -31.43 -15.99
C THR A 227 24.37 -30.97 -17.41
N ASP A 228 24.81 -31.88 -18.28
CA ASP A 228 25.12 -31.56 -19.67
C ASP A 228 23.88 -31.03 -20.41
N VAL A 229 22.71 -31.62 -20.17
CA VAL A 229 21.42 -31.15 -20.72
C VAL A 229 21.06 -29.76 -20.21
N ILE A 230 21.14 -29.51 -18.89
CA ILE A 230 20.90 -28.16 -18.33
C ILE A 230 21.84 -27.15 -18.99
N ALA A 231 23.14 -27.45 -19.03
CA ALA A 231 24.14 -26.53 -19.57
C ALA A 231 23.91 -26.19 -21.05
N ASP A 232 23.56 -27.18 -21.88
CA ASP A 232 23.25 -26.98 -23.30
C ASP A 232 22.00 -26.10 -23.50
N LYS A 233 20.97 -26.31 -22.68
CA LYS A 233 19.68 -25.62 -22.78
C LYS A 233 19.61 -24.28 -22.04
N TRP A 234 20.55 -24.00 -21.15
CA TRP A 234 20.49 -22.86 -20.23
C TRP A 234 20.39 -21.50 -20.94
N MET A 235 21.16 -21.31 -22.01
CA MET A 235 21.16 -20.05 -22.76
C MET A 235 19.79 -19.76 -23.39
N GLU A 236 19.14 -20.78 -23.94
CA GLU A 236 17.87 -20.68 -24.65
C GLU A 236 16.69 -20.53 -23.68
N PHE A 237 16.65 -21.36 -22.62
CA PHE A 237 15.48 -21.43 -21.73
C PHE A 237 15.56 -20.54 -20.51
N VAL A 238 16.77 -20.08 -20.13
CA VAL A 238 16.96 -19.26 -18.92
C VAL A 238 17.51 -17.89 -19.25
N ILE A 239 18.72 -17.80 -19.82
CA ILE A 239 19.40 -16.51 -20.00
C ILE A 239 18.61 -15.61 -20.95
N THR A 240 18.20 -16.14 -22.11
CA THR A 240 17.51 -15.34 -23.13
C THR A 240 16.16 -14.80 -22.63
N PRO A 241 15.25 -15.60 -22.04
CA PRO A 241 14.00 -15.10 -21.47
C PRO A 241 14.21 -14.10 -20.34
N VAL A 242 15.14 -14.37 -19.41
CA VAL A 242 15.44 -13.47 -18.29
C VAL A 242 15.94 -12.10 -18.79
N LEU A 243 16.79 -12.07 -19.82
CA LEU A 243 17.26 -10.81 -20.39
C LEU A 243 16.18 -10.04 -21.16
N ALA A 244 15.25 -10.75 -21.80
CA ALA A 244 14.18 -10.12 -22.58
C ALA A 244 13.16 -9.35 -21.71
N ASP A 245 12.98 -9.79 -20.46
CA ASP A 245 12.00 -9.24 -19.53
C ASP A 245 12.67 -8.58 -18.31
N SER A 246 13.91 -8.11 -18.39
CA SER A 246 14.59 -7.50 -17.21
C SER A 246 14.67 -8.40 -15.95
N GLY A 247 14.53 -9.72 -16.09
CA GLY A 247 14.39 -10.68 -15.00
C GLY A 247 15.56 -10.74 -14.01
N LEU A 248 16.71 -10.11 -14.33
CA LEU A 248 17.79 -9.89 -13.36
C LEU A 248 17.33 -9.07 -12.13
N CYS A 249 16.31 -8.24 -12.30
CA CYS A 249 15.71 -7.44 -11.22
C CYS A 249 14.52 -8.14 -10.55
N HIS A 250 14.08 -9.30 -11.05
CA HIS A 250 12.92 -10.06 -10.55
C HIS A 250 13.33 -11.54 -10.36
N PRO A 251 14.27 -11.79 -9.42
CA PRO A 251 14.79 -13.12 -9.16
C PRO A 251 13.72 -14.13 -8.76
N ILE A 252 12.70 -13.72 -8.01
CA ILE A 252 11.68 -14.63 -7.49
C ILE A 252 10.81 -15.15 -8.63
N GLU A 253 10.32 -14.27 -9.50
CA GLU A 253 9.54 -14.62 -10.70
C GLU A 253 10.38 -15.40 -11.70
N SER A 254 11.65 -15.02 -11.88
CA SER A 254 12.57 -15.75 -12.75
C SER A 254 12.72 -17.19 -12.27
N LEU A 255 13.01 -17.41 -10.98
CA LEU A 255 13.11 -18.77 -10.41
C LEU A 255 11.78 -19.55 -10.53
N GLU A 256 10.63 -18.87 -10.44
CA GLU A 256 9.32 -19.50 -10.66
C GLU A 256 9.18 -19.98 -12.12
N MET A 257 9.58 -19.16 -13.08
CA MET A 257 9.63 -19.52 -14.49
C MET A 257 10.54 -20.74 -14.72
N LEU A 258 11.73 -20.78 -14.09
CA LEU A 258 12.65 -21.91 -14.19
C LEU A 258 12.01 -23.22 -13.72
N LYS A 259 11.27 -23.19 -12.60
CA LYS A 259 10.54 -24.35 -12.06
C LYS A 259 9.45 -24.84 -13.03
N GLY A 260 8.86 -23.93 -13.78
CA GLY A 260 7.78 -24.17 -14.74
C GLY A 260 8.21 -24.84 -16.06
N ILE A 261 9.51 -24.86 -16.38
CA ILE A 261 10.03 -25.55 -17.58
C ILE A 261 9.86 -27.07 -17.43
N ASP A 262 9.41 -27.74 -18.49
CA ASP A 262 9.31 -29.21 -18.54
C ASP A 262 10.68 -29.85 -18.81
N TRP A 263 11.55 -29.74 -17.83
CA TRP A 263 12.91 -30.27 -17.88
C TRP A 263 12.98 -31.79 -18.14
N VAL A 264 11.93 -32.54 -17.79
CA VAL A 264 11.86 -33.99 -18.06
C VAL A 264 11.77 -34.26 -19.55
N LYS A 265 10.91 -33.51 -20.26
CA LYS A 265 10.78 -33.59 -21.71
C LYS A 265 12.08 -33.22 -22.43
N GLU A 266 12.88 -32.34 -21.84
CA GLU A 266 14.17 -31.91 -22.37
C GLU A 266 15.31 -32.91 -22.08
N GLY A 267 15.04 -33.99 -21.34
CA GLY A 267 15.97 -35.10 -21.12
C GLY A 267 16.58 -35.19 -19.72
N ILE A 268 16.08 -34.41 -18.76
CA ILE A 268 16.51 -34.48 -17.35
C ILE A 268 15.68 -35.55 -16.62
N CYS A 269 16.29 -36.35 -15.77
CA CYS A 269 15.53 -37.34 -14.99
C CYS A 269 14.65 -36.67 -13.92
N GLU A 270 13.54 -37.32 -13.54
CA GLU A 270 12.57 -36.80 -12.57
C GLU A 270 13.21 -36.42 -11.22
N ASP A 271 14.15 -37.23 -10.73
CA ASP A 271 14.86 -36.97 -9.47
C ASP A 271 15.65 -35.65 -9.54
N CYS A 272 16.42 -35.42 -10.60
CA CYS A 272 17.17 -34.17 -10.76
C CYS A 272 16.26 -32.96 -10.96
N VAL A 273 15.11 -33.12 -11.65
CA VAL A 273 14.12 -32.04 -11.78
C VAL A 273 13.52 -31.67 -10.42
N LYS A 274 13.20 -32.68 -9.61
CA LYS A 274 12.70 -32.47 -8.24
C LYS A 274 13.74 -31.74 -7.39
N ASP A 275 14.97 -32.24 -7.35
CA ASP A 275 16.07 -31.63 -6.59
C ASP A 275 16.26 -30.16 -7.00
N LYS A 276 16.22 -29.85 -8.31
CA LYS A 276 16.35 -28.48 -8.79
C LYS A 276 15.20 -27.57 -8.43
N ARG A 277 13.96 -28.07 -8.44
CA ARG A 277 12.80 -27.29 -7.98
C ARG A 277 12.90 -26.97 -6.50
N ASP A 278 13.37 -27.92 -5.69
CA ASP A 278 13.59 -27.71 -4.25
C ASP A 278 14.71 -26.68 -4.02
N GLU A 279 15.82 -26.76 -4.76
CA GLU A 279 16.90 -25.77 -4.72
C GLU A 279 16.43 -24.36 -5.12
N TRP A 280 15.70 -24.21 -6.24
CA TRP A 280 15.21 -22.91 -6.69
C TRP A 280 14.18 -22.30 -5.74
N THR A 281 13.36 -23.13 -5.08
CA THR A 281 12.42 -22.68 -4.04
C THR A 281 13.18 -22.19 -2.79
N ALA A 282 14.24 -22.89 -2.41
CA ALA A 282 15.13 -22.44 -1.33
C ALA A 282 15.83 -21.12 -1.70
N GLU A 283 16.26 -20.96 -2.96
CA GLU A 283 16.88 -19.73 -3.44
C GLU A 283 15.89 -18.55 -3.46
N GLN A 284 14.63 -18.76 -3.86
CA GLN A 284 13.58 -17.73 -3.76
C GLN A 284 13.42 -17.22 -2.32
N SER A 285 13.41 -18.14 -1.35
CA SER A 285 13.34 -17.80 0.07
C SER A 285 14.60 -17.07 0.54
N ALA A 286 15.78 -17.53 0.14
CA ALA A 286 17.05 -16.88 0.48
C ALA A 286 17.16 -15.45 -0.07
N VAL A 287 16.72 -15.24 -1.31
CA VAL A 287 16.64 -13.91 -1.93
C VAL A 287 15.68 -13.02 -1.14
N TRP A 288 14.48 -13.52 -0.82
CA TRP A 288 13.50 -12.78 -0.03
C TRP A 288 14.07 -12.36 1.32
N ASP A 289 14.67 -13.28 2.08
CA ASP A 289 15.25 -12.99 3.39
C ASP A 289 16.41 -11.98 3.31
N LYS A 290 17.26 -12.07 2.28
CA LYS A 290 18.35 -11.10 2.07
C LYS A 290 17.87 -9.67 1.83
N MET A 291 16.66 -9.47 1.31
CA MET A 291 16.13 -8.11 1.14
C MET A 291 15.93 -7.40 2.47
N ASP A 292 15.73 -8.11 3.58
CA ASP A 292 15.65 -7.48 4.91
C ASP A 292 16.98 -6.77 5.22
N ASP A 293 18.11 -7.45 4.96
CA ASP A 293 19.45 -6.87 5.14
C ASP A 293 19.72 -5.70 4.17
N TRP A 294 19.27 -5.80 2.93
CA TRP A 294 19.49 -4.76 1.90
C TRP A 294 18.65 -3.51 2.11
N LEU A 295 17.47 -3.66 2.70
CA LEU A 295 16.53 -2.57 2.92
C LEU A 295 16.74 -1.82 4.25
N GLY A 296 17.55 -2.39 5.16
CA GLY A 296 17.96 -1.78 6.42
C GLY A 296 16.92 -1.91 7.52
#